data_AF-A0A8J5KUU9-F1
#
_entry.id   AF-A0A8J5KUU9-F1
#
_cell.length_a   1.000
_cell.length_b   1.000
_cell.length_c   1.000
_cell.angle_alpha   90.00
_cell.angle_beta   90.00
_cell.angle_gamma   90.00
#
_symmetry.space_group_name_H-M   'P 1'
#
loop_
_entity.id
_entity.type
_entity.pdbx_description
1 polymer ?
#
loop_
_entity_poly.entity_id
_entity_poly.type
_entity_poly.pdbx_seq_one_letter_code
_entity_poly.pdbx_strand_id
1 'polypeptide(L)'
;MALSSLSRFLVSRNFGRSADVKVSLWLGSKCGISTSGPDLATDARSTSFKRFADYTIFKGKAAMALSPILPTFREVNSQSSKLCKRGCVMMTFWPAIGTKKYDWNRKQVFALSPTEAGNLISLGPEESCEFFHDPSKNSSLEGQVNKSLKLSPTGNDQGYFLNLMVTNKIKGTNERFSVPVTKAEFAVIRTILTYILPHILGWSQSAISQLPQTASNLHKQGFGTRPDPALEWEM
;
A
#
# COMPACT_ATOMS: atom_id res chain seq x y z
N MET A 1 -42.10 -53.12 13.64
CA MET A 1 -42.24 -54.33 12.81
C MET A 1 -41.86 -53.93 11.38
N ALA A 2 -41.05 -54.74 10.70
CA ALA A 2 -40.53 -54.60 9.31
C ALA A 2 -39.46 -53.49 9.13
N LEU A 3 -38.18 -53.81 8.87
CA LEU A 3 -37.55 -54.29 7.59
C LEU A 3 -37.63 -53.20 6.50
N SER A 4 -36.68 -52.93 5.60
CA SER A 4 -35.32 -53.38 5.27
C SER A 4 -34.96 -52.68 3.94
N SER A 5 -33.69 -52.76 3.52
CA SER A 5 -33.25 -52.93 2.11
C SER A 5 -32.61 -51.75 1.37
N LEU A 6 -31.46 -52.12 0.79
CA LEU A 6 -30.57 -51.43 -0.13
C LEU A 6 -31.20 -51.19 -1.51
N SER A 7 -30.72 -50.18 -2.26
CA SER A 7 -30.20 -50.42 -3.63
C SER A 7 -29.43 -49.22 -4.19
N ARG A 8 -28.37 -49.52 -4.94
CA ARG A 8 -27.55 -48.61 -5.75
C ARG A 8 -28.07 -48.65 -7.18
N PHE A 9 -27.98 -47.56 -7.95
CA PHE A 9 -27.79 -47.66 -9.41
C PHE A 9 -26.94 -46.51 -9.96
N LEU A 10 -26.23 -46.85 -11.03
CA LEU A 10 -25.06 -46.22 -11.64
C LEU A 10 -25.42 -45.34 -12.84
N VAL A 11 -24.59 -44.31 -13.05
CA VAL A 11 -23.98 -43.81 -14.31
C VAL A 11 -24.88 -43.50 -15.51
N SER A 12 -24.82 -42.24 -15.97
CA SER A 12 -24.53 -41.95 -17.38
C SER A 12 -23.69 -40.69 -17.53
N ARG A 13 -22.79 -40.75 -18.50
CA ARG A 13 -21.68 -39.84 -18.81
C ARG A 13 -22.00 -39.22 -20.16
N ASN A 14 -21.89 -37.91 -20.32
CA ASN A 14 -21.67 -37.34 -21.65
C ASN A 14 -20.74 -36.14 -21.62
N PHE A 15 -19.84 -36.16 -22.59
CA PHE A 15 -18.67 -35.33 -22.82
C PHE A 15 -19.04 -33.99 -23.47
N GLY A 16 -18.31 -32.93 -23.12
CA GLY A 16 -18.31 -31.65 -23.83
C GLY A 16 -17.17 -30.73 -23.37
N ARG A 17 -16.10 -30.67 -24.18
CA ARG A 17 -14.85 -29.88 -24.07
C ARG A 17 -15.06 -28.42 -23.60
N SER A 18 -14.32 -27.92 -22.61
CA SER A 18 -12.93 -27.39 -22.59
C SER A 18 -12.85 -25.87 -22.75
N ALA A 19 -12.43 -25.20 -21.67
CA ALA A 19 -11.45 -24.11 -21.68
C ALA A 19 -10.96 -23.90 -20.24
N ASP A 20 -9.78 -24.46 -19.97
CA ASP A 20 -9.01 -24.38 -18.72
C ASP A 20 -8.17 -23.10 -18.72
N VAL A 21 -8.26 -22.28 -17.68
CA VAL A 21 -7.19 -21.35 -17.30
C VAL A 21 -7.03 -21.40 -15.78
N LYS A 22 -6.29 -22.41 -15.31
CA LYS A 22 -5.53 -22.38 -14.07
C LYS A 22 -4.54 -21.21 -14.07
N VAL A 23 -4.61 -20.36 -13.04
CA VAL A 23 -3.41 -19.66 -12.53
C VAL A 23 -3.34 -19.87 -11.03
N SER A 24 -2.63 -20.92 -10.65
CA SER A 24 -2.13 -21.16 -9.30
C SER A 24 -0.79 -20.44 -9.13
N LEU A 25 -0.73 -19.43 -8.26
CA LEU A 25 0.54 -18.96 -7.72
C LEU A 25 0.68 -19.42 -6.27
N TRP A 26 1.50 -20.47 -6.11
CA TRP A 26 2.14 -20.85 -4.88
C TRP A 26 3.34 -19.92 -4.66
N LEU A 27 3.50 -19.37 -3.45
CA LEU A 27 4.80 -18.89 -2.98
C LEU A 27 4.94 -19.24 -1.50
N GLY A 28 5.52 -20.41 -1.25
CA GLY A 28 6.22 -20.69 -0.01
C GLY A 28 7.56 -19.96 -0.05
N SER A 29 7.79 -19.04 0.89
CA SER A 29 9.07 -18.35 0.99
C SER A 29 10.07 -19.25 1.71
N LYS A 30 11.02 -19.84 0.96
CA LYS A 30 12.33 -20.21 1.49
C LYS A 30 13.28 -19.07 1.14
N CYS A 31 13.65 -18.25 2.12
CA CYS A 31 14.69 -17.24 1.95
C CYS A 31 16.05 -17.95 1.92
N GLY A 32 16.72 -17.91 0.77
CA GLY A 32 18.15 -18.20 0.67
C GLY A 32 18.92 -16.90 0.89
N ILE A 33 19.86 -16.91 1.84
CA ILE A 33 20.76 -15.76 2.07
C ILE A 33 21.76 -15.75 0.91
N SER A 34 21.63 -14.78 0.00
CA SER A 34 22.63 -14.49 -1.03
C SER A 34 23.34 -13.19 -0.63
N THR A 35 24.63 -13.31 -0.33
CA THR A 35 25.51 -12.19 -0.03
C THR A 35 26.08 -11.66 -1.34
N SER A 36 25.49 -10.59 -1.88
CA SER A 36 26.09 -9.81 -2.98
C SER A 36 25.61 -8.36 -2.88
N GLY A 37 26.57 -7.43 -2.97
CA GLY A 37 26.39 -5.98 -2.81
C GLY A 37 25.52 -5.32 -3.89
N PRO A 38 25.48 -3.97 -3.93
CA PRO A 38 24.50 -3.25 -4.73
C PRO A 38 24.88 -3.27 -6.22
N ASP A 39 24.28 -4.16 -7.00
CA ASP A 39 24.34 -4.11 -8.45
C ASP A 39 23.38 -3.03 -8.97
N LEU A 40 23.88 -1.78 -9.04
CA LEU A 40 23.31 -0.76 -9.92
C LEU A 40 23.78 -1.06 -11.36
N ALA A 41 23.24 -2.12 -11.95
CA ALA A 41 23.49 -2.45 -13.35
C ALA A 41 22.49 -1.69 -14.25
N THR A 42 22.97 -0.59 -14.81
CA THR A 42 22.39 0.07 -15.98
C THR A 42 22.73 -0.76 -17.20
N ASP A 43 21.78 -1.51 -17.76
CA ASP A 43 21.86 -1.92 -19.15
C ASP A 43 20.48 -2.23 -19.78
N ALA A 44 20.36 -1.84 -21.04
CA ALA A 44 19.13 -1.67 -21.80
C ALA A 44 18.34 -2.97 -22.04
N ARG A 45 16.99 -2.85 -22.08
CA ARG A 45 15.95 -3.90 -22.14
C ARG A 45 15.53 -4.56 -20.81
N SER A 46 15.64 -3.87 -19.69
CA SER A 46 14.95 -4.32 -18.47
C SER A 46 13.43 -4.11 -18.64
N THR A 47 12.69 -5.18 -18.92
CA THR A 47 11.30 -5.26 -18.43
C THR A 47 11.40 -5.07 -16.94
N SER A 48 11.20 -3.84 -16.46
CA SER A 48 11.41 -3.49 -15.06
C SER A 48 10.59 -4.43 -14.21
N PHE A 49 11.22 -5.43 -13.58
CA PHE A 49 10.51 -6.39 -12.77
C PHE A 49 9.79 -5.62 -11.68
N LYS A 50 8.46 -5.67 -11.67
CA LYS A 50 7.66 -5.01 -10.65
C LYS A 50 7.88 -5.76 -9.34
N ARG A 51 8.60 -5.13 -8.42
CA ARG A 51 8.85 -5.66 -7.08
C ARG A 51 7.69 -5.27 -6.18
N PHE A 52 7.15 -6.24 -5.46
CA PHE A 52 6.12 -6.03 -4.46
C PHE A 52 6.72 -6.37 -3.10
N ALA A 53 6.70 -5.42 -2.18
CA ALA A 53 7.29 -5.55 -0.85
C ALA A 53 6.31 -4.94 0.15
N ASP A 54 5.35 -5.76 0.59
CA ASP A 54 4.28 -5.35 1.47
C ASP A 54 4.65 -5.73 2.91
N TYR A 55 4.49 -4.79 3.85
CA TYR A 55 4.58 -5.09 5.28
C TYR A 55 3.21 -5.52 5.79
N THR A 56 3.09 -6.76 6.27
CA THR A 56 1.80 -7.35 6.64
C THR A 56 1.76 -7.78 8.11
N ILE A 57 0.69 -7.40 8.80
CA ILE A 57 0.36 -7.78 10.17
C ILE A 57 -0.83 -8.73 10.16
N PHE A 58 -0.69 -9.88 10.81
CA PHE A 58 -1.72 -10.92 10.91
C PHE A 58 -2.23 -11.03 12.35
N LYS A 59 -3.54 -10.80 12.58
CA LYS A 59 -4.17 -10.90 13.91
C LYS A 59 -5.45 -11.74 13.87
N GLY A 60 -5.95 -12.12 15.04
CA GLY A 60 -7.03 -13.10 15.16
C GLY A 60 -8.33 -12.76 14.41
N LYS A 61 -8.67 -11.48 14.24
CA LYS A 61 -9.92 -11.04 13.57
C LYS A 61 -9.71 -10.49 12.16
N ALA A 62 -8.53 -9.95 11.87
CA ALA A 62 -8.22 -9.36 10.59
C ALA A 62 -6.71 -9.29 10.36
N ALA A 63 -6.31 -9.22 9.10
CA ALA A 63 -4.96 -8.90 8.66
C ALA A 63 -4.94 -7.52 8.01
N MET A 64 -3.78 -6.86 8.05
CA MET A 64 -3.53 -5.60 7.38
C MET A 64 -2.18 -5.61 6.68
N ALA A 65 -2.10 -5.11 5.45
CA ALA A 65 -0.85 -4.84 4.75
C ALA A 65 -0.70 -3.36 4.42
N LEU A 66 0.55 -2.86 4.44
CA LEU A 66 0.95 -1.55 3.92
C LEU A 66 1.78 -1.74 2.66
N SER A 67 1.43 -1.00 1.61
CA SER A 67 2.15 -1.03 0.32
C SER A 67 2.29 0.39 -0.26
N PRO A 68 3.48 0.81 -0.72
CA PRO A 68 3.65 2.11 -1.36
C PRO A 68 3.07 2.12 -2.77
N ILE A 69 2.42 3.24 -3.11
CA ILE A 69 2.02 3.58 -4.48
C ILE A 69 2.83 4.80 -4.90
N LEU A 70 3.70 4.62 -5.88
CA LEU A 70 4.59 5.68 -6.37
C LEU A 70 3.80 6.79 -7.08
N PRO A 71 4.33 8.04 -7.07
CA PRO A 71 3.76 9.14 -7.81
C PRO A 71 3.79 8.89 -9.31
N THR A 72 2.91 9.58 -10.03
CA THR A 72 2.89 9.58 -11.49
C THR A 72 3.38 10.91 -12.01
N PHE A 73 4.36 10.87 -12.92
CA PHE A 73 4.88 12.01 -13.64
C PHE A 73 4.32 12.03 -15.06
N ARG A 74 4.08 13.21 -15.60
CA ARG A 74 3.78 13.42 -17.02
C ARG A 74 4.91 14.23 -17.62
N GLU A 75 5.39 13.79 -18.77
CA GLU A 75 6.33 14.54 -19.58
C GLU A 75 5.69 15.87 -20.02
N VAL A 76 6.39 16.98 -19.79
CA VAL A 76 5.96 18.30 -20.23
C VAL A 76 6.69 18.70 -21.51
N ASN A 77 7.98 18.35 -21.61
CA ASN A 77 8.79 18.44 -22.81
C ASN A 77 9.87 17.35 -22.78
N SER A 78 10.65 17.19 -23.86
CA SER A 78 11.66 16.13 -24.00
C SER A 78 12.76 16.09 -22.94
N GLN A 79 12.83 17.08 -22.04
CA GLN A 79 13.84 17.18 -20.98
C GLN A 79 13.24 17.41 -19.58
N SER A 80 11.91 17.48 -19.44
CA SER A 80 11.27 17.76 -18.16
C SER A 80 9.96 17.01 -17.99
N SER A 81 9.79 16.48 -16.79
CA SER A 81 8.56 15.81 -16.35
C SER A 81 8.00 16.52 -15.13
N LYS A 82 6.69 16.75 -15.10
CA LYS A 82 5.99 17.34 -13.97
C LYS A 82 5.24 16.26 -13.19
N LEU A 83 5.25 16.38 -11.86
CA LEU A 83 4.45 15.55 -10.97
C LEU A 83 2.96 15.79 -11.25
N CYS A 84 2.25 14.78 -11.72
CA CYS A 84 0.81 14.86 -12.01
C CYS A 84 -0.05 14.36 -10.86
N LYS A 85 0.37 13.28 -10.21
CA LYS A 85 -0.35 12.68 -9.09
C LYS A 85 0.64 12.27 -8.03
N ARG A 86 0.45 12.75 -6.80
CA ARG A 86 1.21 12.31 -5.64
C ARG A 86 0.99 10.83 -5.40
N GLY A 87 2.03 10.14 -4.93
CA GLY A 87 1.90 8.79 -4.43
C GLY A 87 1.11 8.75 -3.12
N CYS A 88 0.84 7.54 -2.65
CA CYS A 88 0.17 7.28 -1.39
C CYS A 88 0.65 5.96 -0.79
N VAL A 89 0.28 5.67 0.45
CA VAL A 89 0.48 4.35 1.06
C VAL A 89 -0.86 3.64 1.12
N MET A 90 -1.00 2.53 0.42
CA MET A 90 -2.22 1.74 0.42
C MET A 90 -2.23 0.78 1.62
N MET A 91 -3.22 0.94 2.49
CA MET A 91 -3.54 0.00 3.56
C MET A 91 -4.64 -0.95 3.08
N THR A 92 -4.37 -2.26 3.10
CA THR A 92 -5.33 -3.28 2.71
C THR A 92 -5.68 -4.15 3.90
N PHE A 93 -6.96 -4.41 4.12
CA PHE A 93 -7.49 -5.18 5.23
C PHE A 93 -8.21 -6.42 4.72
N TRP A 94 -8.06 -7.53 5.43
CA TRP A 94 -8.74 -8.79 5.16
C TRP A 94 -9.37 -9.35 6.42
N PRO A 95 -10.62 -9.86 6.38
CA PRO A 95 -11.25 -10.46 7.54
C PRO A 95 -10.70 -11.87 7.76
N ALA A 96 -10.56 -12.27 9.01
CA ALA A 96 -10.24 -13.66 9.34
C ALA A 96 -11.46 -14.56 9.05
N ILE A 97 -11.21 -15.73 8.45
CA ILE A 97 -12.19 -16.79 8.22
C ILE A 97 -11.88 -18.07 9.00
N GLY A 98 -10.85 -18.01 9.85
CA GLY A 98 -10.42 -19.09 10.71
C GLY A 98 -9.04 -18.80 11.28
N THR A 99 -8.53 -19.73 12.08
CA THR A 99 -7.20 -19.61 12.70
C THR A 99 -6.12 -19.44 11.63
N LYS A 100 -5.50 -18.24 11.59
CA LYS A 100 -4.45 -17.87 10.63
C LYS A 100 -4.89 -17.98 9.16
N LYS A 101 -6.20 -17.86 8.87
CA LYS A 101 -6.76 -17.85 7.52
C LYS A 101 -7.58 -16.58 7.31
N TYR A 102 -7.40 -15.94 6.15
CA TYR A 102 -8.02 -14.67 5.82
C TYR A 102 -8.68 -14.75 4.44
N ASP A 103 -9.80 -14.05 4.27
CA ASP A 103 -10.52 -14.01 2.99
C ASP A 103 -9.95 -12.90 2.10
N TRP A 104 -9.17 -13.30 1.10
CA TRP A 104 -8.53 -12.39 0.14
C TRP A 104 -9.53 -11.68 -0.79
N ASN A 105 -10.73 -12.23 -0.97
CA ASN A 105 -11.75 -11.68 -1.85
C ASN A 105 -12.55 -10.57 -1.15
N ARG A 106 -12.72 -10.67 0.17
CA ARG A 106 -13.43 -9.68 0.99
C ARG A 106 -12.52 -8.60 1.56
N LYS A 107 -11.61 -8.08 0.73
CA LYS A 107 -10.65 -7.06 1.14
C LYS A 107 -11.24 -5.66 1.11
N GLN A 108 -10.85 -4.83 2.06
CA GLN A 108 -11.10 -3.39 2.02
C GLN A 108 -9.79 -2.62 1.97
N VAL A 109 -9.82 -1.44 1.33
CA VAL A 109 -8.64 -0.61 1.12
C VAL A 109 -8.85 0.81 1.63
N PHE A 110 -7.79 1.41 2.15
CA PHE A 110 -7.73 2.80 2.58
C PHE A 110 -6.38 3.38 2.14
N ALA A 111 -6.38 4.49 1.41
CA ALA A 111 -5.16 5.09 0.87
C ALA A 111 -4.72 6.25 1.78
N LEU A 112 -3.56 6.15 2.41
CA LEU A 112 -2.99 7.26 3.16
C LEU A 112 -2.28 8.22 2.21
N SER A 113 -2.75 9.46 2.18
CA SER A 113 -2.02 10.56 1.58
C SER A 113 -0.70 10.84 2.35
N PRO A 114 0.26 11.56 1.75
CA PRO A 114 1.48 11.96 2.45
C PRO A 114 1.21 12.72 3.77
N THR A 115 0.16 13.55 3.80
CA THR A 115 -0.22 14.30 5.01
C THR A 115 -0.77 13.39 6.10
N GLU A 116 -1.62 12.43 5.75
CA GLU A 116 -2.16 11.45 6.72
C GLU A 116 -1.06 10.52 7.24
N ALA A 117 -0.12 10.13 6.38
CA ALA A 117 1.09 9.41 6.79
C ALA A 117 1.92 10.25 7.77
N GLY A 118 2.06 11.56 7.53
CA GLY A 118 2.69 12.49 8.46
C GLY A 118 2.02 12.49 9.84
N ASN A 119 0.69 12.53 9.89
CA ASN A 119 -0.07 12.47 11.14
C ASN A 119 0.19 11.15 11.91
N LEU A 120 0.24 10.01 11.21
CA LEU A 120 0.59 8.73 11.83
C LEU A 120 2.02 8.68 12.38
N ILE A 121 2.97 9.33 11.70
CA ILE A 121 4.36 9.40 12.14
C ILE A 121 4.48 10.24 13.42
N SER A 122 3.75 11.36 13.49
CA SER A 122 3.78 12.29 14.63
C SER A 122 2.90 11.89 15.80
N LEU A 123 2.03 10.89 15.64
CA LEU A 123 1.04 10.50 16.66
C LEU A 123 1.70 10.13 18.00
N GLY A 124 1.33 10.79 19.10
CA GLY A 124 1.82 10.47 20.45
C GLY A 124 1.32 9.12 21.00
N PRO A 125 1.96 8.56 22.05
CA PRO A 125 1.62 7.24 22.61
C PRO A 125 0.19 7.12 23.16
N GLU A 126 -0.38 8.22 23.65
CA GLU A 126 -1.74 8.30 24.20
C GLU A 126 -2.69 9.09 23.28
N GLU A 127 -2.24 9.44 22.07
CA GLU A 127 -3.05 10.19 21.11
C GLU A 127 -3.81 9.25 20.19
N SER A 128 -4.94 9.74 19.67
CA SER A 128 -5.73 9.06 18.66
C SER A 128 -5.86 9.94 17.41
N CYS A 129 -5.94 9.33 16.24
CA CYS A 129 -6.24 10.03 15.00
C CYS A 129 -7.33 9.30 14.21
N GLU A 130 -8.07 10.06 13.39
CA GLU A 130 -9.14 9.52 12.56
C GLU A 130 -9.15 10.21 11.19
N PHE A 131 -9.32 9.42 10.14
CA PHE A 131 -9.31 9.87 8.75
C PHE A 131 -10.60 9.44 8.05
N PHE A 132 -11.19 10.35 7.27
CA PHE A 132 -12.47 10.13 6.59
C PHE A 132 -12.32 10.28 5.08
N HIS A 133 -12.65 9.22 4.35
CA HIS A 133 -12.57 9.16 2.90
C HIS A 133 -13.94 8.88 2.30
N ASP A 134 -14.32 9.67 1.31
CA ASP A 134 -15.37 9.35 0.37
C ASP A 134 -14.72 9.12 -1.00
N PRO A 135 -14.61 7.84 -1.46
CA PRO A 135 -14.01 7.52 -2.76
C PRO A 135 -14.74 8.13 -3.95
N SER A 136 -16.02 8.50 -3.78
CA SER A 136 -16.90 9.06 -4.80
C SER A 136 -17.08 10.57 -4.66
N LYS A 137 -16.27 11.24 -3.84
CA LYS A 137 -16.33 12.70 -3.69
C LYS A 137 -16.15 13.40 -5.03
N ASN A 138 -16.95 14.44 -5.28
CA ASN A 138 -17.04 15.16 -6.55
C ASN A 138 -17.55 14.30 -7.73
N SER A 139 -18.34 13.26 -7.44
CA SER A 139 -19.04 12.46 -8.45
C SER A 139 -20.53 12.38 -8.11
N SER A 140 -21.34 11.83 -9.01
CA SER A 140 -22.77 11.60 -8.76
C SER A 140 -23.08 10.63 -7.62
N LEU A 141 -22.08 9.88 -7.14
CA LEU A 141 -22.20 8.92 -6.04
C LEU A 141 -21.59 9.42 -4.73
N GLU A 142 -21.36 10.72 -4.60
CA GLU A 142 -20.87 11.33 -3.36
C GLU A 142 -21.81 11.03 -2.17
N GLY A 143 -21.21 10.81 -1.00
CA GLY A 143 -21.87 10.47 0.26
C GLY A 143 -22.40 9.04 0.35
N GLN A 144 -22.28 8.26 -0.74
CA GLN A 144 -22.78 6.88 -0.81
C GLN A 144 -21.80 5.86 -0.22
N VAL A 145 -20.49 6.11 -0.31
CA VAL A 145 -19.46 5.24 0.27
C VAL A 145 -18.59 6.07 1.21
N ASN A 146 -18.58 5.71 2.49
CA ASN A 146 -17.80 6.40 3.51
C ASN A 146 -16.84 5.41 4.16
N LYS A 147 -15.59 5.83 4.31
CA LYS A 147 -14.55 5.07 4.99
C LYS A 147 -14.01 5.90 6.14
N SER A 148 -14.04 5.36 7.36
CA SER A 148 -13.33 5.93 8.51
C SER A 148 -12.20 4.98 8.91
N LEU A 149 -10.98 5.51 9.00
CA LEU A 149 -9.84 4.83 9.57
C LEU A 149 -9.45 5.51 10.88
N LYS A 150 -9.55 4.79 11.99
CA LYS A 150 -9.24 5.30 13.33
C LYS A 150 -8.11 4.52 13.97
N LEU A 151 -7.12 5.22 14.52
CA LEU A 151 -6.16 4.66 15.46
C LEU A 151 -6.48 5.18 16.85
N SER A 152 -6.65 4.27 17.80
CA SER A 152 -6.85 4.59 19.22
C SER A 152 -5.80 3.86 20.06
N PRO A 153 -5.18 4.51 21.05
CA PRO A 153 -4.21 3.86 21.92
C PRO A 153 -4.89 2.74 22.73
N THR A 154 -4.12 1.70 23.06
CA THR A 154 -4.58 0.58 23.90
C THR A 154 -4.48 0.92 25.40
N GLY A 155 -3.91 2.08 25.73
CA GLY A 155 -3.51 2.47 27.07
C GLY A 155 -2.16 1.85 27.46
N ASN A 156 -1.48 2.50 28.42
CA ASN A 156 -0.19 2.07 28.96
C ASN A 156 0.92 1.94 27.89
N ASP A 157 0.87 2.73 26.80
CA ASP A 157 1.84 2.71 25.70
C ASP A 157 2.15 1.30 25.13
N GLN A 158 1.16 0.39 25.11
CA GLN A 158 1.33 -0.98 24.58
C GLN A 158 1.15 -1.08 23.06
N GLY A 159 0.64 -0.02 22.43
CA GLY A 159 0.31 0.04 21.00
C GLY A 159 -1.08 0.60 20.76
N TYR A 160 -1.64 0.32 19.58
CA TYR A 160 -2.85 0.94 19.08
C TYR A 160 -3.84 -0.10 18.55
N PHE A 161 -5.13 0.22 18.63
CA PHE A 161 -6.17 -0.43 17.84
C PHE A 161 -6.42 0.36 16.56
N LEU A 162 -6.19 -0.30 15.44
CA LEU A 162 -6.51 0.22 14.12
C LEU A 162 -7.88 -0.29 13.69
N ASN A 163 -8.82 0.62 13.46
CA ASN A 163 -10.19 0.31 13.07
C ASN A 163 -10.52 0.94 11.72
N LEU A 164 -10.84 0.11 10.73
CA LEU A 164 -11.41 0.56 9.46
C LEU A 164 -12.91 0.25 9.45
N MET A 165 -13.72 1.27 9.22
CA MET A 165 -15.16 1.14 8.97
C MET A 165 -15.46 1.57 7.53
N VAL A 166 -16.18 0.72 6.80
CA VAL A 166 -16.60 0.99 5.42
C VAL A 166 -18.11 0.84 5.33
N THR A 167 -18.78 1.97 5.13
CA THR A 167 -20.22 2.03 4.92
C THR A 167 -20.48 2.28 3.45
N ASN A 168 -21.15 1.34 2.78
CA ASN A 168 -21.56 1.48 1.39
C ASN A 168 -23.08 1.42 1.32
N LYS A 169 -23.71 2.57 1.12
CA LYS A 169 -25.16 2.73 1.05
C LYS A 169 -25.74 2.14 -0.24
N ILE A 170 -25.00 2.13 -1.34
CA ILE A 170 -25.44 1.55 -2.63
C ILE A 170 -25.66 0.05 -2.50
N LYS A 171 -24.74 -0.65 -1.81
CA LYS A 171 -24.84 -2.10 -1.58
C LYS A 171 -25.53 -2.47 -0.26
N GLY A 172 -25.88 -1.47 0.57
CA GLY A 172 -26.42 -1.70 1.91
C GLY A 172 -25.45 -2.42 2.85
N THR A 173 -24.14 -2.33 2.63
CA THR A 173 -23.13 -3.05 3.43
C THR A 173 -22.45 -2.13 4.44
N ASN A 174 -22.21 -2.65 5.64
CA ASN A 174 -21.37 -2.02 6.65
C ASN A 174 -20.32 -3.04 7.12
N GLU A 175 -19.06 -2.79 6.78
CA GLU A 175 -17.94 -3.68 7.11
C GLU A 175 -17.00 -2.99 8.10
N ARG A 176 -16.54 -3.76 9.09
CA ARG A 176 -15.62 -3.28 10.12
C ARG A 176 -14.44 -4.24 10.26
N PHE A 177 -13.24 -3.67 10.25
CA PHE A 177 -11.98 -4.38 10.47
C PHE A 177 -11.31 -3.78 11.69
N SER A 178 -10.83 -4.63 12.59
CA SER A 178 -10.13 -4.21 13.81
C SER A 178 -8.85 -5.02 13.96
N VAL A 179 -7.72 -4.33 13.94
CA VAL A 179 -6.38 -4.91 13.99
C VAL A 179 -5.64 -4.29 15.17
N PRO A 180 -5.35 -5.05 16.25
CA PRO A 180 -4.44 -4.59 17.29
C PRO A 180 -3.02 -4.54 16.73
N VAL A 181 -2.36 -3.40 16.89
CA VAL A 181 -0.99 -3.12 16.47
C VAL A 181 -0.16 -2.87 17.74
N THR A 182 0.81 -3.74 18.00
CA THR A 182 1.71 -3.59 19.15
C THR A 182 2.63 -2.37 18.97
N LYS A 183 3.21 -1.89 20.08
CA LYS A 183 4.24 -0.83 20.03
C LYS A 183 5.36 -1.13 19.04
N ALA A 184 5.85 -2.37 19.00
CA ALA A 184 6.90 -2.79 18.08
C ALA A 184 6.46 -2.75 16.60
N GLU A 185 5.27 -3.27 16.31
CA GLU A 185 4.69 -3.20 14.96
C GLU A 185 4.46 -1.74 14.53
N PHE A 186 4.01 -0.88 15.44
CA PHE A 186 3.80 0.54 15.14
C PHE A 186 5.12 1.28 14.90
N ALA A 187 6.19 0.94 15.64
CA ALA A 187 7.52 1.49 15.38
C ALA A 187 8.04 1.13 13.97
N VAL A 188 7.77 -0.10 13.50
CA VAL A 188 8.07 -0.51 12.12
C VAL A 188 7.24 0.30 11.12
N ILE A 189 5.94 0.47 11.36
CA ILE A 189 5.06 1.29 10.50
C ILE A 189 5.59 2.71 10.41
N ARG A 190 5.91 3.37 11.54
CA ARG A 190 6.48 4.72 11.54
C ARG A 190 7.76 4.79 10.70
N THR A 191 8.67 3.84 10.89
CA THR A 191 9.94 3.78 10.14
C THR A 191 9.69 3.65 8.64
N ILE A 192 8.79 2.74 8.24
CA ILE A 192 8.39 2.54 6.85
C ILE A 192 7.78 3.81 6.26
N LEU A 193 6.85 4.45 6.96
CA LEU A 193 6.19 5.67 6.48
C LEU A 193 7.19 6.82 6.34
N THR A 194 8.06 7.04 7.33
CA THR A 194 9.11 8.07 7.28
C THR A 194 10.04 7.85 6.09
N TYR A 195 10.46 6.62 5.83
CA TYR A 195 11.30 6.28 4.68
C TYR A 195 10.58 6.50 3.35
N ILE A 196 9.29 6.12 3.25
CA ILE A 196 8.53 6.16 2.00
C ILE A 196 8.08 7.59 1.63
N LEU A 197 7.91 8.50 2.59
CA LEU A 197 7.45 9.88 2.34
C LEU A 197 8.16 10.60 1.17
N PRO A 198 9.50 10.72 1.13
CA PRO A 198 10.18 11.37 0.02
C PRO A 198 9.94 10.67 -1.33
N HIS A 199 9.77 9.35 -1.33
CA HIS A 199 9.48 8.59 -2.54
C HIS A 199 8.06 8.82 -3.07
N ILE A 200 7.05 8.85 -2.19
CA ILE A 200 5.66 9.12 -2.61
C ILE A 200 5.43 10.57 -3.03
N LEU A 201 6.26 11.50 -2.54
CA LEU A 201 6.29 12.90 -2.96
C LEU A 201 7.05 13.11 -4.28
N GLY A 202 7.80 12.11 -4.76
CA GLY A 202 8.59 12.21 -5.98
C GLY A 202 9.96 12.88 -5.79
N TRP A 203 10.33 13.20 -4.55
CA TRP A 203 11.59 13.91 -4.25
C TRP A 203 12.81 13.04 -4.53
N SER A 204 12.70 11.73 -4.39
CA SER A 204 13.81 10.83 -4.75
C SER A 204 14.19 10.95 -6.23
N GLN A 205 13.22 11.08 -7.13
CA GLN A 205 13.47 11.20 -8.56
C GLN A 205 14.02 12.60 -8.89
N SER A 206 13.46 13.64 -8.26
CA SER A 206 13.95 15.02 -8.42
C SER A 206 15.38 15.20 -7.91
N ALA A 207 15.74 14.58 -6.79
CA ALA A 207 17.08 14.67 -6.20
C ALA A 207 18.12 13.91 -7.05
N ILE A 208 17.75 12.74 -7.61
CA ILE A 208 18.64 11.97 -8.50
C ILE A 208 18.94 12.76 -9.79
N SER A 209 17.97 13.50 -10.33
CA SER A 209 18.19 14.37 -11.50
C SER A 209 19.17 15.53 -11.25
N GLN A 210 19.54 15.82 -9.99
CA GLN A 210 20.52 16.86 -9.65
C GLN A 210 21.95 16.34 -9.47
N LEU A 211 22.18 15.02 -9.52
CA LEU A 211 23.55 14.49 -9.49
C LEU A 211 24.27 14.87 -10.80
N PRO A 212 25.45 15.50 -10.74
CA PRO A 212 26.21 15.85 -11.94
C PRO A 212 26.51 14.58 -12.73
N GLN A 213 26.01 14.48 -13.95
CA GLN A 213 26.47 13.46 -14.88
C GLN A 213 27.96 13.73 -15.12
N THR A 214 28.83 12.82 -14.65
CA THR A 214 30.26 12.88 -14.91
C THR A 214 30.51 12.63 -16.40
N ALA A 215 30.50 13.71 -17.18
CA ALA A 215 31.09 13.74 -18.50
C ALA A 215 31.71 15.13 -18.73
N SER A 216 33.05 15.12 -18.73
CA SER A 216 33.99 16.14 -19.17
C SER A 216 33.38 17.31 -19.95
N ASN A 217 33.26 18.47 -19.30
CA ASN A 217 33.63 19.75 -19.89
C ASN A 217 33.87 20.74 -18.74
N LEU A 218 35.09 21.29 -18.70
CA LEU A 218 35.45 22.34 -17.76
C LEU A 218 34.61 23.58 -18.09
N HIS A 219 33.52 23.78 -17.38
CA HIS A 219 32.96 25.12 -17.18
C HIS A 219 32.90 25.33 -15.68
N LYS A 220 33.76 26.22 -15.18
CA LYS A 220 33.74 26.67 -13.79
C LYS A 220 32.40 27.40 -13.57
N GLN A 221 31.42 26.72 -12.99
CA GLN A 221 30.39 27.38 -12.19
C GLN A 221 30.56 26.96 -10.74
N GLY A 222 30.58 27.96 -9.88
CA GLY A 222 31.01 27.89 -8.50
C GLY A 222 30.23 26.86 -7.68
N PHE A 223 30.99 26.09 -6.92
CA PHE A 223 30.52 25.36 -5.76
C PHE A 223 29.90 26.38 -4.76
N GLY A 224 28.63 26.18 -4.39
CA GLY A 224 28.00 26.84 -3.24
C GLY A 224 27.21 28.11 -3.56
N THR A 225 26.15 28.03 -4.36
CA THR A 225 25.12 29.09 -4.38
C THR A 225 24.27 28.97 -3.11
N ARG A 226 24.55 29.83 -2.13
CA ARG A 226 23.57 30.24 -1.12
C ARG A 226 22.26 30.59 -1.85
N PRO A 227 21.07 30.19 -1.35
CA PRO A 227 19.81 30.59 -1.97
C PRO A 227 19.80 32.11 -2.09
N ASP A 228 19.62 32.62 -3.32
CA ASP A 228 19.52 34.05 -3.57
C ASP A 228 18.23 34.57 -2.91
N PRO A 229 18.31 35.48 -1.92
CA PRO A 229 17.12 36.06 -1.29
C PRO A 229 16.19 36.76 -2.30
N ALA A 230 16.68 37.10 -3.50
CA ALA A 230 15.84 37.66 -4.56
C ALA A 230 14.72 36.71 -5.02
N LEU A 231 14.90 35.38 -4.87
CA LEU A 231 13.86 34.38 -5.19
C LEU A 231 12.62 34.48 -4.28
N GLU A 232 12.71 35.18 -3.15
CA GLU A 232 11.57 35.44 -2.26
C GLU A 232 10.66 36.57 -2.77
N TRP A 233 11.18 37.45 -3.63
CA TRP A 233 10.53 38.72 -4.01
C TRP A 233 10.05 38.76 -5.47
N GLU A 234 10.30 37.73 -6.28
CA GLU A 234 9.84 37.61 -7.68
C GLU A 234 8.62 36.66 -7.84
N MET A 235 7.63 36.74 -6.95
CA MET A 235 6.32 36.07 -7.10
C MET A 235 5.20 37.05 -7.45
#